data_AF-A0A7R9MB47-F1
#
_entry.id   AF-A0A7R9MB47-F1
#
_cell.length_a   1.000
_cell.length_b   1.000
_cell.length_c   1.000
_cell.angle_alpha   90.00
_cell.angle_beta   90.00
_cell.angle_gamma   90.00
#
_symmetry.space_group_name_H-M   'P 1'
#
loop_
_entity.id
_entity.type
_entity.pdbx_description
1 polymer ?
#
loop_
_entity_poly.entity_id
_entity_poly.type
_entity_poly.pdbx_seq_one_letter_code
_entity_poly.pdbx_strand_id
1 'polypeptide(L)'
;MECNRGKVVSCPSDQMSYTNRVVVNKADYPLYDKNRNVEITTSRNQKYVFTLEAIDAMARGTMGFNMPMRKWAELSINEVIDVRLYTFNPNTQFVSKITLSVDYMQKTAPNSESYDTDVMAREFSMQFPRQAFTVGQTYLKFYFYYYPNTDIQYVFKFIDKKLLKLVVKDMEVLTLDGMKGKAPKEPQKTRIGQLLPDSQVVFEKSEESSIILTGQAKGK
;
A
#
# COMPACT_ATOMS: atom_id res chain seq x y z
N MET A 1 -3.39 0.02 26.39
CA MET A 1 -2.82 -0.64 25.19
C MET A 1 -1.32 -0.54 25.32
N GLU A 2 -0.63 -1.68 25.34
CA GLU A 2 0.83 -1.72 25.50
C GLU A 2 1.51 -1.05 24.30
N CYS A 3 2.36 -0.08 24.58
CA CYS A 3 3.25 0.53 23.59
C CYS A 3 4.53 -0.30 23.55
N ASN A 4 4.75 -1.00 22.43
CA ASN A 4 5.97 -1.77 22.21
C ASN A 4 6.99 -0.88 21.50
N ARG A 5 8.29 -1.16 21.69
CA ARG A 5 9.36 -0.46 20.98
C ARG A 5 9.92 -1.35 19.87
N GLY A 6 10.15 -0.77 18.70
CA GLY A 6 10.73 -1.45 17.54
C GLY A 6 11.93 -0.71 17.00
N LYS A 7 13.03 -1.42 16.72
CA LYS A 7 14.19 -0.84 16.04
C LYS A 7 14.01 -0.90 14.52
N VAL A 8 14.13 0.24 13.85
CA VAL A 8 14.03 0.35 12.38
C VAL A 8 15.25 -0.31 11.73
N VAL A 9 15.00 -1.23 10.81
CA VAL A 9 16.03 -1.85 9.95
C VAL A 9 15.58 -1.86 8.50
N SER A 10 16.51 -2.20 7.60
CA SER A 10 16.18 -2.38 6.19
C SER A 10 15.29 -3.60 6.00
N CYS A 11 14.36 -3.53 5.04
CA CYS A 11 13.63 -4.70 4.56
C CYS A 11 14.61 -5.82 4.18
N PRO A 12 14.38 -7.07 4.61
CA PRO A 12 15.35 -8.16 4.46
C PRO A 12 15.52 -8.66 3.02
N SER A 13 14.61 -8.34 2.12
CA SER A 13 14.73 -8.69 0.70
C SER A 13 14.03 -7.70 -0.22
N ASP A 14 14.46 -7.70 -1.48
CA ASP A 14 13.78 -6.95 -2.55
C ASP A 14 12.35 -7.45 -2.73
N GLN A 15 12.13 -8.76 -2.76
CA GLN A 15 10.80 -9.35 -2.95
C GLN A 15 9.81 -8.85 -1.88
N MET A 16 10.22 -8.81 -0.61
CA MET A 16 9.39 -8.29 0.47
C MET A 16 9.19 -6.77 0.37
N SER A 17 10.15 -6.04 -0.21
CA SER A 17 10.04 -4.60 -0.42
C SER A 17 8.87 -4.22 -1.35
N TYR A 18 8.40 -5.13 -2.21
CA TYR A 18 7.27 -4.88 -3.12
C TYR A 18 5.90 -5.07 -2.48
N THR A 19 5.84 -5.76 -1.35
CA THR A 19 4.58 -6.01 -0.64
C THR A 19 4.04 -4.76 0.07
N ASN A 20 4.85 -3.71 0.21
CA ASN A 20 4.56 -2.55 1.04
C ASN A 20 4.12 -2.91 2.48
N ARG A 21 4.61 -4.03 3.02
CA ARG A 21 4.41 -4.40 4.42
C ARG A 21 5.67 -4.18 5.23
N VAL A 22 5.49 -3.87 6.52
CA VAL A 22 6.60 -3.79 7.47
C VAL A 22 6.91 -5.20 7.95
N VAL A 23 8.14 -5.64 7.71
CA VAL A 23 8.55 -7.01 8.00
C VAL A 23 8.95 -7.12 9.47
N VAL A 24 8.40 -8.08 10.21
CA VAL A 24 8.65 -8.26 11.64
C VAL A 24 8.93 -9.72 11.98
N ASN A 25 9.49 -9.97 13.16
CA ASN A 25 9.62 -11.33 13.65
C ASN A 25 8.26 -11.87 14.12
N LYS A 26 7.93 -13.09 13.68
CA LYS A 26 6.66 -13.77 14.00
C LYS A 26 6.43 -14.02 15.50
N ALA A 27 7.50 -14.22 16.28
CA ALA A 27 7.41 -14.41 17.72
C ALA A 27 7.06 -13.11 18.48
N ASP A 28 7.38 -11.95 17.91
CA ASP A 28 7.06 -10.65 18.53
C ASP A 28 5.65 -10.18 18.13
N TYR A 29 5.20 -10.55 16.93
CA TYR A 29 3.89 -10.21 16.39
C TYR A 29 3.20 -11.46 15.86
N PRO A 30 2.52 -12.25 16.71
CA PRO A 30 1.68 -13.34 16.23
C PRO A 30 0.50 -12.73 15.46
N LEU A 31 0.59 -12.76 14.13
CA LEU A 31 -0.39 -12.14 13.25
C LEU A 31 -1.68 -12.98 13.19
N TYR A 32 -2.66 -12.57 13.99
CA TYR A 32 -4.07 -12.94 13.81
C TYR A 32 -4.79 -11.84 13.02
N ASP A 33 -6.01 -12.09 12.54
CA ASP A 33 -6.74 -11.12 11.70
C ASP A 33 -6.92 -9.72 12.32
N LYS A 34 -6.90 -9.60 13.66
CA LYS A 34 -6.98 -8.32 14.38
C LYS A 34 -5.63 -7.62 14.61
N ASN A 35 -4.51 -8.31 14.40
CA ASN A 35 -3.15 -7.82 14.71
C ASN A 35 -2.30 -7.55 13.45
N ARG A 36 -2.94 -7.42 12.28
CA ARG A 36 -2.23 -7.25 11.01
C ARG A 36 -1.69 -5.83 10.79
N ASN A 37 -2.13 -4.85 11.56
CA ASN A 37 -1.76 -3.45 11.35
C ASN A 37 -1.22 -2.84 12.65
N VAL A 38 -0.29 -1.93 12.47
CA VAL A 38 0.32 -1.15 13.55
C VAL A 38 0.33 0.32 13.20
N GLU A 39 0.25 1.15 14.23
CA GLU A 39 0.57 2.55 14.16
C GLU A 39 1.92 2.77 14.84
N ILE A 40 2.84 3.34 14.09
CA ILE A 40 4.13 3.76 14.62
C ILE A 40 4.07 5.24 15.01
N THR A 41 4.81 5.61 16.04
CA THR A 41 5.07 7.01 16.39
C THR A 41 6.57 7.27 16.27
N THR A 42 6.94 8.20 15.40
CA THR A 42 8.34 8.55 15.11
C THR A 42 8.92 9.41 16.23
N SER A 43 10.24 9.60 16.21
CA SER A 43 10.95 10.52 17.12
C SER A 43 10.42 11.96 17.09
N ARG A 44 9.77 12.36 15.99
CA ARG A 44 9.12 13.68 15.82
C ARG A 44 7.64 13.69 16.23
N ASN A 45 7.17 12.65 16.92
CA ASN A 45 5.77 12.47 17.34
C ASN A 45 4.77 12.47 16.16
N GLN A 46 5.23 12.06 14.97
CA GLN A 46 4.37 11.83 13.81
C GLN A 46 3.90 10.38 13.78
N LYS A 47 2.68 10.17 13.31
CA LYS A 47 2.01 8.86 13.36
C LYS A 47 1.74 8.31 11.97
N TYR A 48 2.09 7.05 11.77
CA TYR A 48 1.95 6.36 10.48
C TYR A 48 1.39 4.96 10.71
N VAL A 49 0.47 4.52 9.85
CA VAL A 49 -0.14 3.19 9.93
C VAL A 49 0.43 2.29 8.84
N PHE A 50 0.85 1.09 9.21
CA PHE A 50 1.39 0.09 8.31
C PHE A 50 0.75 -1.27 8.55
N THR A 51 0.69 -2.09 7.50
CA THR A 51 0.39 -3.51 7.59
C THR A 51 1.68 -4.31 7.80
N LEU A 52 1.62 -5.31 8.67
CA LEU A 52 2.74 -6.17 9.01
C LEU A 52 2.83 -7.39 8.09
N GLU A 53 4.06 -7.85 7.88
CA GLU A 53 4.40 -9.18 7.35
C GLU A 53 5.32 -9.88 8.36
N ALA A 54 4.93 -11.06 8.86
CA ALA A 54 5.70 -11.74 9.89
C ALA A 54 6.50 -12.92 9.32
N ILE A 55 7.80 -12.95 9.60
CA ILE A 55 8.70 -14.03 9.20
C ILE A 55 9.58 -14.47 10.37
N ASP A 56 10.01 -15.72 10.38
CA ASP A 56 10.87 -16.24 11.45
C ASP A 56 12.32 -15.74 11.35
N ALA A 57 12.79 -15.44 10.13
CA ALA A 57 14.16 -15.00 9.84
C ALA A 57 14.49 -13.56 10.27
N MET A 58 13.48 -12.76 10.62
CA MET A 58 13.68 -11.37 11.05
C MET A 58 14.26 -11.34 12.46
N ALA A 59 15.18 -10.44 12.77
CA ALA A 59 15.67 -10.31 14.15
C ALA A 59 14.56 -9.80 15.08
N ARG A 60 14.47 -10.37 16.30
CA ARG A 60 13.50 -9.94 17.30
C ARG A 60 13.72 -8.48 17.74
N GLY A 61 12.64 -7.78 18.06
CA GLY A 61 12.64 -6.35 18.42
C GLY A 61 12.96 -5.41 17.26
N THR A 62 12.98 -5.90 16.01
CA THR A 62 13.27 -5.09 14.82
C THR A 62 12.08 -5.06 13.85
N MET A 63 12.02 -4.00 13.06
CA MET A 63 10.98 -3.76 12.06
C MET A 63 11.63 -3.35 10.74
N GLY A 64 11.40 -4.14 9.70
CA GLY A 64 11.99 -4.02 8.39
C GLY A 64 11.14 -3.12 7.50
N PHE A 65 11.67 -1.96 7.16
CA PHE A 65 11.03 -1.00 6.27
C PHE A 65 11.77 -0.96 4.94
N ASN A 66 11.05 -0.92 3.82
CA ASN A 66 11.67 -0.64 2.53
C ASN A 66 12.12 0.84 2.46
N MET A 67 13.00 1.19 1.52
CA MET A 67 13.48 2.58 1.40
C MET A 67 12.33 3.59 1.25
N PRO A 68 11.29 3.34 0.43
CA PRO A 68 10.23 4.32 0.29
C PRO A 68 9.38 4.57 1.54
N MET A 69 9.05 3.55 2.33
CA MET A 69 8.40 3.73 3.63
C MET A 69 9.23 4.61 4.56
N ARG A 70 10.55 4.38 4.61
CA ARG A 70 11.44 5.17 5.44
C ARG A 70 11.49 6.62 4.99
N LYS A 71 11.53 6.88 3.68
CA LYS A 71 11.47 8.25 3.16
C LYS A 71 10.14 8.94 3.50
N TRP A 72 9.02 8.22 3.34
CA TRP A 72 7.69 8.78 3.61
C TRP A 72 7.47 9.09 5.08
N ALA A 73 7.90 8.20 5.98
CA ALA A 73 7.76 8.36 7.43
C ALA A 73 8.97 9.01 8.10
N GLU A 74 9.94 9.52 7.31
CA GLU A 74 11.19 10.13 7.78
C GLU A 74 12.00 9.24 8.75
N LEU A 75 12.00 7.93 8.51
CA LEU A 75 12.63 6.95 9.39
C LEU A 75 14.12 6.76 9.09
N SER A 76 14.93 6.70 10.14
CA SER A 76 16.36 6.40 10.11
C SER A 76 16.65 4.97 10.52
N ILE A 77 17.58 4.31 9.84
CA ILE A 77 18.03 2.96 10.24
C ILE A 77 18.63 3.02 11.65
N ASN A 78 18.34 2.01 12.46
CA ASN A 78 18.69 1.86 13.87
C ASN A 78 17.98 2.80 14.86
N GLU A 79 17.10 3.69 14.39
CA GLU A 79 16.27 4.43 15.34
C GLU A 79 15.26 3.49 16.03
N VAL A 80 14.84 3.86 17.22
CA VAL A 80 13.82 3.13 17.98
C VAL A 80 12.53 3.95 17.95
N ILE A 81 11.45 3.33 17.51
CA ILE A 81 10.12 3.91 17.39
C ILE A 81 9.14 3.24 18.34
N ASP A 82 8.11 3.99 18.72
CA ASP A 82 6.97 3.48 19.47
C ASP A 82 5.97 2.83 18.52
N VAL A 83 5.44 1.67 18.92
CA VAL A 83 4.61 0.80 18.08
C VAL A 83 3.41 0.36 18.89
N ARG A 84 2.23 0.50 18.29
CA ARG A 84 0.96 0.05 18.88
C ARG A 84 0.10 -0.63 17.84
N LEU A 85 -0.63 -1.66 18.26
CA LEU A 85 -1.60 -2.32 17.39
C LEU A 85 -2.64 -1.31 16.91
N TYR A 86 -3.01 -1.41 15.64
CA TYR A 86 -3.97 -0.53 15.02
C TYR A 86 -5.15 -1.33 14.47
N THR A 87 -6.35 -0.97 14.91
CA THR A 87 -7.60 -1.56 14.42
C THR A 87 -8.38 -0.50 13.66
N PHE A 88 -8.67 -0.78 12.39
CA PHE A 88 -9.48 0.09 11.55
C PHE A 88 -10.94 0.07 11.99
N ASN A 89 -11.60 1.24 12.00
CA ASN A 89 -13.03 1.32 12.19
C ASN A 89 -13.75 0.92 10.88
N PRO A 90 -14.54 -0.16 10.86
CA PRO A 90 -15.21 -0.64 9.65
C PRO A 90 -16.16 0.36 9.01
N ASN A 91 -16.73 1.29 9.80
CA ASN A 91 -17.72 2.26 9.31
C ASN A 91 -17.09 3.50 8.68
N THR A 92 -15.81 3.77 8.95
CA THR A 92 -15.17 5.04 8.56
C THR A 92 -13.80 4.87 7.92
N GLN A 93 -13.27 3.65 7.86
CA GLN A 93 -11.91 3.41 7.38
C GLN A 93 -11.76 2.15 6.51
N PHE A 94 -12.85 1.47 6.18
CA PHE A 94 -12.83 0.45 5.13
C PHE A 94 -13.04 1.11 3.79
N VAL A 95 -12.00 1.08 2.98
CA VAL A 95 -11.92 1.80 1.71
C VAL A 95 -12.69 1.03 0.66
N SER A 96 -13.72 1.63 0.07
CA SER A 96 -14.47 1.07 -1.05
C SER A 96 -13.92 1.53 -2.40
N LYS A 97 -13.20 2.65 -2.43
CA LYS A 97 -12.53 3.15 -3.63
C LYS A 97 -11.22 3.86 -3.28
N ILE A 98 -10.17 3.58 -4.04
CA ILE A 98 -8.87 4.24 -3.94
C ILE A 98 -8.48 4.85 -5.29
N THR A 99 -8.08 6.12 -5.27
CA THR A 99 -7.54 6.81 -6.46
C THR A 99 -6.03 6.99 -6.30
N LEU A 100 -5.29 6.58 -7.33
CA LEU A 100 -3.84 6.53 -7.33
C LEU A 100 -3.30 7.41 -8.46
N SER A 101 -2.46 8.38 -8.12
CA SER A 101 -1.68 9.09 -9.11
C SER A 101 -0.48 8.24 -9.54
N VAL A 102 -0.27 8.14 -10.85
CA VAL A 102 0.72 7.29 -11.51
C VAL A 102 1.73 8.13 -12.27
N ASP A 103 3.01 7.81 -12.07
CA ASP A 103 4.12 8.32 -12.87
C ASP A 103 5.21 7.25 -13.04
N TYR A 104 6.20 7.51 -13.90
CA TYR A 104 7.41 6.71 -13.95
C TYR A 104 8.28 6.95 -12.70
N MET A 105 8.85 5.88 -12.15
CA MET A 105 9.76 5.96 -10.99
C MET A 105 11.05 6.71 -11.31
N GLN A 106 11.51 6.61 -12.56
CA GLN A 106 12.65 7.35 -13.09
C GLN A 106 12.16 8.30 -14.17
N LYS A 107 12.71 9.51 -14.22
CA LYS A 107 12.49 10.40 -15.37
C LYS A 107 12.98 9.67 -16.61
N THR A 108 12.07 9.40 -17.54
CA THR A 108 12.44 8.72 -18.78
C THR A 108 11.98 9.55 -19.96
N ALA A 109 12.71 9.43 -21.07
CA ALA A 109 12.25 9.97 -22.33
C ALA A 109 10.84 9.41 -22.63
N PRO A 110 9.94 10.24 -23.21
CA PRO A 110 8.64 9.77 -23.64
C PRO A 110 8.79 8.52 -24.51
N ASN A 111 8.11 7.44 -24.13
CA ASN A 111 7.94 6.25 -24.96
C ASN A 111 6.46 6.10 -25.32
N SER A 112 6.16 5.42 -26.42
CA SER A 112 4.80 5.11 -26.86
C SER A 112 4.14 3.98 -26.05
N GLU A 113 4.70 3.65 -24.89
CA GLU A 113 4.26 2.52 -24.08
C GLU A 113 3.01 2.88 -23.29
N SER A 114 1.94 2.11 -23.49
CA SER A 114 0.69 2.24 -22.74
C SER A 114 0.59 1.24 -21.59
N TYR A 115 -0.16 1.64 -20.57
CA TYR A 115 -0.46 0.85 -19.39
C TYR A 115 -1.98 0.69 -19.27
N ASP A 116 -2.45 -0.56 -19.35
CA ASP A 116 -3.87 -0.90 -19.25
C ASP A 116 -4.31 -0.86 -17.78
N THR A 117 -5.13 0.14 -17.44
CA THR A 117 -5.58 0.39 -16.08
C THR A 117 -6.50 -0.69 -15.52
N ASP A 118 -7.22 -1.43 -16.37
CA ASP A 118 -8.09 -2.52 -15.92
C ASP A 118 -7.25 -3.70 -15.43
N VAL A 119 -6.18 -4.02 -16.16
CA VAL A 119 -5.17 -4.99 -15.71
C VAL A 119 -4.47 -4.49 -14.44
N MET A 120 -4.09 -3.21 -14.41
CA MET A 120 -3.44 -2.63 -13.24
C MET A 120 -4.31 -2.71 -11.97
N ALA A 121 -5.61 -2.43 -12.10
CA ALA A 121 -6.56 -2.45 -10.98
C ALA A 121 -6.70 -3.86 -10.39
N ARG A 122 -6.78 -4.88 -11.26
CA ARG A 122 -6.85 -6.29 -10.83
C ARG A 122 -5.59 -6.70 -10.06
N GLU A 123 -4.41 -6.43 -10.61
CA GLU A 123 -3.15 -6.76 -9.94
C GLU A 123 -2.97 -5.99 -8.63
N PHE A 124 -3.39 -4.72 -8.59
CA PHE A 124 -3.41 -3.93 -7.35
C PHE A 124 -4.22 -4.60 -6.26
N SER A 125 -5.43 -5.02 -6.59
CA SER A 125 -6.33 -5.68 -5.64
C SER A 125 -5.79 -7.03 -5.16
N MET A 126 -5.14 -7.79 -6.06
CA MET A 126 -4.53 -9.09 -5.72
C MET A 126 -3.29 -8.97 -4.83
N GLN A 127 -2.47 -7.94 -5.02
CA GLN A 127 -1.20 -7.78 -4.31
C GLN A 127 -1.33 -7.08 -2.96
N PHE A 128 -2.31 -6.17 -2.82
CA PHE A 128 -2.46 -5.35 -1.62
C PHE A 128 -3.80 -5.57 -0.87
N PRO A 129 -4.30 -6.82 -0.75
CA PRO A 129 -5.57 -7.07 -0.09
C PRO A 129 -5.45 -6.74 1.40
N ARG A 130 -6.47 -6.08 1.94
CA ARG A 130 -6.58 -5.79 3.39
C ARG A 130 -5.42 -4.97 3.95
N GLN A 131 -4.78 -4.17 3.10
CA GLN A 131 -3.61 -3.39 3.47
C GLN A 131 -3.97 -1.96 3.87
N ALA A 132 -3.20 -1.40 4.79
CA ALA A 132 -3.28 -0.02 5.23
C ALA A 132 -2.72 0.93 4.17
N PHE A 133 -3.50 1.96 3.84
CA PHE A 133 -3.10 3.06 2.98
C PHE A 133 -3.39 4.40 3.65
N THR A 134 -2.57 5.40 3.33
CA THR A 134 -2.75 6.79 3.78
C THR A 134 -2.69 7.74 2.58
N VAL A 135 -3.57 8.73 2.52
CA VAL A 135 -3.51 9.79 1.49
C VAL A 135 -2.15 10.49 1.55
N GLY A 136 -1.52 10.67 0.39
CA GLY A 136 -0.16 11.20 0.26
C GLY A 136 0.94 10.17 0.53
N GLN A 137 0.60 8.93 0.93
CA GLN A 137 1.56 7.84 0.97
C GLN A 137 2.12 7.63 -0.43
N THR A 138 3.44 7.75 -0.53
CA THR A 138 4.17 7.69 -1.79
C THR A 138 4.87 6.33 -1.88
N TYR A 139 5.07 5.86 -3.12
CA TYR A 139 6.01 4.80 -3.51
C TYR A 139 5.61 3.36 -3.19
N LEU A 140 4.42 2.97 -3.62
CA LEU A 140 4.15 1.55 -3.84
C LEU A 140 4.91 1.12 -5.10
N LYS A 141 5.85 0.19 -4.93
CA LYS A 141 6.57 -0.39 -6.07
C LYS A 141 5.76 -1.55 -6.60
N PHE A 142 5.04 -1.29 -7.69
CA PHE A 142 4.22 -2.27 -8.37
C PHE A 142 4.98 -3.02 -9.45
N TYR A 143 4.84 -4.34 -9.43
CA TYR A 143 5.05 -5.19 -10.59
C TYR A 143 3.68 -5.67 -11.01
N PHE A 144 3.15 -5.14 -12.10
CA PHE A 144 1.96 -5.75 -12.72
C PHE A 144 2.38 -7.12 -13.26
N TYR A 145 1.52 -8.13 -13.25
CA TYR A 145 1.84 -9.42 -13.89
C TYR A 145 0.56 -10.07 -14.36
N TYR A 146 0.49 -10.44 -15.63
CA TYR A 146 -0.57 -11.33 -16.09
C TYR A 146 0.05 -12.63 -16.59
N TYR A 147 -0.30 -13.74 -15.93
CA TYR A 147 0.00 -15.09 -16.40
C TYR A 147 -1.30 -15.90 -16.45
N PRO A 148 -1.89 -16.12 -17.63
CA PRO A 148 -2.77 -17.26 -17.80
C PRO A 148 -1.92 -18.55 -17.86
N ASN A 149 -2.18 -19.49 -16.95
CA ASN A 149 -1.80 -20.92 -17.01
C ASN A 149 -0.34 -21.34 -16.67
N THR A 150 0.24 -20.98 -15.51
CA THR A 150 1.52 -21.57 -15.06
C THR A 150 1.59 -21.81 -13.53
N ASP A 151 1.89 -23.05 -13.14
CA ASP A 151 1.98 -23.56 -11.75
C ASP A 151 3.28 -23.22 -11.00
N ILE A 152 4.09 -22.27 -11.50
CA ILE A 152 5.39 -21.94 -10.89
C ILE A 152 5.30 -20.59 -10.19
N GLN A 153 5.25 -20.64 -8.86
CA GLN A 153 5.34 -19.49 -7.98
C GLN A 153 6.82 -19.15 -7.71
N TYR A 154 7.09 -17.84 -7.68
CA TYR A 154 8.32 -17.14 -7.29
C TYR A 154 9.26 -16.65 -8.42
N VAL A 155 9.42 -15.31 -8.42
CA VAL A 155 10.45 -14.43 -9.03
C VAL A 155 10.15 -13.78 -10.40
N PHE A 156 9.54 -12.58 -10.34
CA PHE A 156 10.09 -11.24 -10.70
C PHE A 156 10.42 -10.80 -12.16
N LYS A 157 9.96 -9.56 -12.50
CA LYS A 157 10.01 -8.77 -13.77
C LYS A 157 8.73 -8.74 -14.64
N PHE A 158 7.93 -7.66 -14.54
CA PHE A 158 6.93 -7.32 -15.56
C PHE A 158 7.64 -6.91 -16.86
N ILE A 159 7.85 -7.88 -17.76
CA ILE A 159 7.90 -7.70 -19.22
C ILE A 159 8.44 -6.32 -19.64
N ASP A 160 9.75 -6.10 -19.54
CA ASP A 160 10.49 -4.92 -20.06
C ASP A 160 9.90 -3.51 -19.82
N LYS A 161 8.88 -3.37 -18.96
CA LYS A 161 8.18 -2.13 -18.68
C LYS A 161 8.86 -1.40 -17.54
N LYS A 162 8.77 -0.07 -17.57
CA LYS A 162 9.37 0.79 -16.55
C LYS A 162 8.63 0.67 -15.22
N LEU A 163 9.37 0.84 -14.13
CA LEU A 163 8.79 0.90 -12.79
C LEU A 163 7.90 2.13 -12.65
N LEU A 164 6.73 1.92 -12.07
CA LEU A 164 5.78 3.00 -11.78
C LEU A 164 5.89 3.43 -10.32
N LYS A 165 5.70 4.73 -10.11
CA LYS A 165 5.50 5.36 -8.81
C LYS A 165 4.01 5.63 -8.64
N LEU A 166 3.45 5.12 -7.54
CA LEU A 166 2.08 5.43 -7.15
C LEU A 166 2.03 6.36 -5.93
N VAL A 167 1.04 7.25 -5.93
CA VAL A 167 0.70 8.12 -4.80
C VAL A 167 -0.79 8.03 -4.54
N VAL A 168 -1.18 7.75 -3.29
CA VAL A 168 -2.60 7.75 -2.90
C VAL A 168 -3.13 9.18 -2.92
N LYS A 169 -4.00 9.50 -3.88
CA LYS A 169 -4.61 10.85 -4.04
C LYS A 169 -5.82 11.01 -3.13
N ASP A 170 -6.73 10.04 -3.16
CA ASP A 170 -7.92 10.03 -2.33
C ASP A 170 -8.41 8.60 -2.08
N MET A 171 -9.20 8.46 -1.01
CA MET A 171 -9.87 7.22 -0.63
C MET A 171 -11.28 7.53 -0.17
N GLU A 172 -12.24 6.75 -0.66
CA GLU A 172 -13.65 6.79 -0.26
C GLU A 172 -13.98 5.53 0.55
N VAL A 173 -14.84 5.68 1.56
CA VAL A 173 -15.26 4.59 2.44
C VAL A 173 -16.67 4.13 2.16
N LEU A 174 -16.92 2.85 2.44
CA LEU A 174 -18.25 2.27 2.33
C LEU A 174 -19.17 2.90 3.38
N THR A 175 -20.24 3.56 2.95
CA THR A 175 -21.29 4.00 3.87
C THR A 175 -22.41 2.95 3.89
N LEU A 176 -22.76 2.46 5.08
CA LEU A 176 -23.87 1.52 5.28
C LEU A 176 -25.23 2.08 4.83
N ASP A 177 -25.34 3.41 4.70
CA ASP A 177 -26.53 4.11 4.22
C ASP A 177 -26.81 3.84 2.73
N GLY A 178 -25.76 3.69 1.90
CA GLY A 178 -25.90 3.35 0.47
C GLY A 178 -26.48 1.95 0.25
N MET A 179 -26.30 1.04 1.20
CA MET A 179 -26.86 -0.31 1.17
C MET A 179 -28.35 -0.36 1.58
N LYS A 180 -28.89 0.70 2.20
CA LYS A 180 -30.28 0.77 2.67
C LYS A 180 -31.22 1.57 1.76
N GLY A 181 -30.81 1.87 0.52
CA GLY A 181 -31.65 2.54 -0.47
C GLY A 181 -32.03 3.99 -0.14
N LYS A 182 -31.31 4.65 0.78
CA LYS A 182 -31.44 6.10 1.00
C LYS A 182 -30.68 6.85 -0.10
N ALA A 183 -31.11 8.08 -0.40
CA ALA A 183 -30.49 8.93 -1.41
C ALA A 183 -28.95 8.95 -1.24
N PRO A 184 -28.16 8.86 -2.33
CA PRO A 184 -26.70 8.76 -2.22
C PRO A 184 -26.18 9.98 -1.46
N LYS A 185 -25.68 9.76 -0.24
CA LYS A 185 -24.78 10.74 0.38
C LYS A 185 -23.51 10.78 -0.44
N GLU A 186 -22.90 11.96 -0.52
CA GLU A 186 -21.56 12.10 -1.10
C GLU A 186 -20.62 11.03 -0.52
N PRO A 187 -19.75 10.41 -1.35
CA PRO A 187 -18.79 9.44 -0.87
C PRO A 187 -17.97 10.03 0.27
N GLN A 188 -18.01 9.36 1.43
CA GLN A 188 -17.26 9.82 2.59
C GLN A 188 -15.77 9.54 2.34
N LYS A 189 -14.94 10.58 2.45
CA LYS A 189 -13.49 10.44 2.30
C LYS A 189 -12.83 10.06 3.61
N THR A 190 -11.73 9.32 3.52
CA THR A 190 -10.84 9.05 4.66
C THR A 190 -9.40 9.37 4.32
N ARG A 191 -8.63 9.83 5.31
CA ARG A 191 -7.19 10.02 5.16
C ARG A 191 -6.41 8.72 5.31
N ILE A 192 -6.87 7.79 6.15
CA ILE A 192 -6.20 6.52 6.45
C ILE A 192 -7.26 5.42 6.44
N GLY A 193 -7.01 4.35 5.70
CA GLY A 193 -7.96 3.26 5.58
C GLY A 193 -7.33 1.93 5.21
N GLN A 194 -8.12 0.87 5.36
CA GLN A 194 -7.81 -0.48 4.93
C GLN A 194 -8.49 -0.75 3.59
N LEU A 195 -7.71 -1.15 2.59
CA LEU A 195 -8.24 -1.57 1.29
C LEU A 195 -9.04 -2.86 1.44
N LEU A 196 -10.26 -2.89 0.91
CA LEU A 196 -11.06 -4.10 0.82
C LEU A 196 -10.69 -4.89 -0.44
N PRO A 197 -10.88 -6.23 -0.46
CA PRO A 197 -10.60 -7.04 -1.65
C PRO A 197 -11.41 -6.62 -2.90
N ASP A 198 -12.58 -6.03 -2.70
CA ASP A 198 -13.53 -5.57 -3.72
C ASP A 198 -13.51 -4.04 -3.92
N SER A 199 -12.52 -3.34 -3.35
CA SER A 199 -12.38 -1.89 -3.56
C SER A 199 -12.21 -1.56 -5.05
N GLN A 200 -12.87 -0.51 -5.51
CA GLN A 200 -12.59 0.07 -6.82
C GLN A 200 -11.22 0.74 -6.81
N VAL A 201 -10.35 0.40 -7.76
CA VAL A 201 -9.04 1.02 -7.93
C VAL A 201 -9.09 1.92 -9.18
N VAL A 202 -8.72 3.18 -9.02
CA VAL A 202 -8.73 4.17 -10.10
C VAL A 202 -7.35 4.78 -10.25
N PHE A 203 -6.88 4.92 -11.50
CA PHE A 203 -5.57 5.48 -11.80
C PHE A 203 -5.69 6.83 -12.51
N GLU A 204 -4.95 7.81 -12.02
CA GLU A 204 -4.82 9.13 -12.63
C GLU A 204 -3.37 9.38 -12.99
N LYS A 205 -3.14 9.98 -14.14
CA LYS A 205 -1.81 10.41 -14.53
C LYS A 205 -1.33 11.55 -13.62
N SER A 206 -0.10 11.49 -13.12
CA SER A 206 0.48 12.62 -12.38
C SER A 206 0.62 13.85 -13.29
N GLU A 207 0.52 15.03 -12.68
CA GLU A 207 0.77 16.31 -13.35
C GLU A 207 2.12 16.26 -14.07
N GLU A 208 2.16 16.69 -15.34
CA GLU A 208 3.34 16.70 -16.21
C GLU A 208 3.92 15.32 -16.60
N SER A 209 3.33 14.20 -16.16
CA SER A 209 3.81 12.88 -16.56
C SER A 209 3.70 12.70 -18.08
N SER A 210 4.49 11.80 -18.67
CA SER A 210 4.35 11.36 -20.06
C SER A 210 3.69 9.99 -20.18
N ILE A 211 3.32 9.34 -19.07
CA ILE A 211 2.71 8.02 -19.07
C ILE A 211 1.39 8.02 -19.85
N ILE A 212 1.14 6.91 -20.56
CA ILE A 212 -0.07 6.70 -21.36
C ILE A 212 -0.91 5.63 -20.65
N LEU A 213 -2.09 6.02 -20.16
CA LEU A 213 -3.04 5.12 -19.50
C LEU A 213 -4.20 4.76 -20.45
N THR A 214 -4.46 3.47 -20.63
CA THR A 214 -5.60 2.92 -21.39
C THR A 214 -6.54 2.15 -20.44
N GLY A 215 -7.68 1.66 -20.92
CA GLY A 215 -8.68 0.96 -20.08
C GLY A 215 -9.69 1.90 -19.41
N GLN A 216 -10.56 1.32 -18.57
CA GLN A 216 -11.69 1.99 -17.92
C GLN A 216 -11.43 2.36 -16.46
N ALA A 217 -10.50 1.69 -15.77
CA ALA A 217 -10.10 2.00 -14.40
C ALA A 217 -9.21 3.26 -14.28
N LYS A 218 -9.46 4.27 -15.11
CA LYS A 218 -8.76 5.56 -15.09
C LYS A 218 -9.70 6.67 -14.59
N GLY A 219 -9.13 7.59 -13.82
CA GLY A 219 -9.83 8.80 -13.38
C GLY A 219 -10.10 9.75 -14.54
N LYS A 220 -10.86 10.81 -14.26
CA LYS A 220 -11.07 11.89 -15.24
C LYS A 220 -9.80 12.68 -15.48
#